data_AF-A0AA35RA20-F1
#
_entry.id   AF-A0AA35RA20-F1
#
_cell.length_a   1.000
_cell.length_b   1.000
_cell.length_c   1.000
_cell.angle_alpha   90.00
_cell.angle_beta   90.00
_cell.angle_gamma   90.00
#
_symmetry.space_group_name_H-M   'P 1'
#
loop_
_entity.id
_entity.type
_entity.pdbx_description
1 polymer ?
#
loop_
_entity_poly.entity_id
_entity_poly.type
_entity_poly.pdbx_seq_one_letter_code
_entity_poly.pdbx_strand_id
1 'polypeptide(L)'
;MPLPMKLFEISDVVLKDSTKDSGARNHRRLCAVHYSRTPGFEIIHGLLDRVMQLLEVQFTDDGTGYHIEMCDDSTYFPGRCAEVHVRGNLIGHLGVLHPDVITSFDLNLPAAAMEIGIEYFL
;
A
#
# COMPACT_ATOMS: atom_id res chain seq x y z
N MET A 1 0.22 18.26 -15.27
CA MET A 1 -0.83 18.29 -14.23
C MET A 1 -0.34 19.14 -13.06
N PRO A 2 -1.21 19.88 -12.37
CA PRO A 2 -0.81 20.61 -11.17
C PRO A 2 -0.46 19.64 -10.04
N LEU A 3 0.55 19.99 -9.25
CA LEU A 3 0.91 19.28 -8.02
C LEU A 3 0.04 19.77 -6.85
N PRO A 4 -0.28 18.93 -5.86
CA PRO A 4 0.09 17.51 -5.75
C PRO A 4 -0.77 16.59 -6.64
N MET A 5 -0.16 15.54 -7.20
CA MET A 5 -0.90 14.49 -7.91
C MET A 5 -1.30 13.39 -6.92
N LYS A 6 -2.60 13.10 -6.86
CA LYS A 6 -3.20 12.07 -6.02
C LYS A 6 -3.93 11.09 -6.92
N LEU A 7 -3.39 9.89 -7.07
CA LEU A 7 -3.93 8.86 -7.95
C LEU A 7 -4.24 7.62 -7.12
N PHE A 8 -5.27 6.88 -7.51
CA PHE A 8 -5.59 5.59 -6.94
C PHE A 8 -6.26 4.71 -8.00
N GLU A 9 -6.16 3.40 -7.81
CA GLU A 9 -6.82 2.40 -8.65
C GLU A 9 -7.22 1.18 -7.82
N ILE A 10 -8.32 0.51 -8.21
CA ILE A 10 -8.80 -0.73 -7.61
C ILE A 10 -8.97 -1.78 -8.71
N SER A 11 -7.97 -2.63 -8.89
CA SER A 11 -7.89 -3.57 -10.02
C SER A 11 -7.26 -4.90 -9.60
N ASP A 12 -7.40 -5.91 -10.46
CA ASP A 12 -6.84 -7.23 -10.21
C ASP A 12 -5.35 -7.29 -10.60
N VAL A 13 -4.55 -7.92 -9.75
CA VAL A 13 -3.21 -8.38 -10.10
C VAL A 13 -3.21 -9.90 -10.25
N VAL A 14 -2.33 -10.43 -11.12
CA VAL A 14 -2.20 -11.87 -11.32
C VAL A 14 -1.06 -12.39 -10.45
N LEU A 15 -1.37 -13.35 -9.57
CA LEU A 15 -0.40 -14.03 -8.71
C LEU A 15 -0.30 -15.50 -9.13
N LYS A 16 0.92 -16.05 -9.09
CA LYS A 16 1.14 -17.47 -9.32
C LYS A 16 0.49 -18.27 -8.19
N ASP A 17 -0.25 -19.33 -8.55
CA ASP A 17 -0.91 -20.22 -7.61
C ASP A 17 -0.99 -21.63 -8.19
N SER A 18 -0.19 -22.55 -7.65
CA SER A 18 -0.13 -23.94 -8.08
C SER A 18 -1.36 -24.76 -7.69
N THR A 19 -2.27 -24.21 -6.87
CA THR A 19 -3.52 -24.88 -6.48
C THR A 19 -4.66 -24.68 -7.49
N LYS A 20 -4.49 -23.75 -8.44
CA LYS A 20 -5.47 -23.48 -9.51
C LYS A 20 -5.08 -24.21 -10.80
N ASP A 21 -6.08 -24.68 -11.54
CA ASP A 21 -5.88 -25.35 -12.83
C ASP A 21 -5.11 -24.47 -13.85
N SER A 22 -5.29 -23.15 -13.77
CA SER A 22 -4.59 -22.15 -14.58
C SER A 22 -3.15 -21.88 -14.12
N GLY A 23 -2.74 -22.33 -12.94
CA GLY A 23 -1.46 -21.98 -12.32
C GLY A 23 -1.37 -20.53 -11.82
N ALA A 24 -2.48 -19.79 -11.84
CA ALA A 24 -2.54 -18.38 -11.46
C ALA A 24 -3.91 -18.01 -10.88
N ARG A 25 -3.92 -17.03 -9.98
CA ARG A 25 -5.13 -16.43 -9.40
C ARG A 25 -5.11 -14.92 -9.58
N ASN A 26 -6.29 -14.34 -9.75
CA ASN A 26 -6.47 -12.90 -9.63
C ASN A 26 -6.54 -12.53 -8.15
N HIS A 27 -6.05 -11.34 -7.82
CA HIS A 27 -6.13 -10.77 -6.49
C HIS A 27 -6.45 -9.28 -6.58
N ARG A 28 -7.61 -8.87 -6.05
CA ARG A 28 -8.04 -7.47 -6.07
C ARG A 28 -7.21 -6.61 -5.11
N ARG A 29 -6.52 -5.61 -5.66
CA ARG A 29 -5.66 -4.67 -4.92
C ARG A 29 -6.21 -3.24 -5.03
N LEU A 30 -6.20 -2.53 -3.90
CA LEU A 30 -6.32 -1.07 -3.87
C LEU A 30 -4.90 -0.50 -3.80
N CYS A 31 -4.53 0.31 -4.78
CA CYS A 31 -3.26 1.03 -4.83
C CYS A 31 -3.51 2.54 -4.88
N ALA A 32 -2.69 3.31 -4.17
CA ALA A 32 -2.74 4.77 -4.21
C ALA A 32 -1.35 5.36 -4.12
N VAL A 33 -1.15 6.51 -4.80
CA VAL A 33 0.10 7.26 -4.80
C VAL A 33 -0.15 8.75 -4.61
N HIS A 34 0.68 9.35 -3.76
CA HIS A 34 0.76 10.78 -3.54
C HIS A 34 2.12 11.28 -4.03
N TYR A 35 2.11 12.07 -5.11
CA TYR A 35 3.31 12.64 -5.73
C TYR A 35 3.32 14.16 -5.55
N SER A 36 4.31 14.67 -4.83
CA SER A 36 4.37 16.08 -4.42
C SER A 36 5.81 16.53 -4.14
N ARG A 37 6.00 17.81 -3.83
CA ARG A 37 7.31 18.36 -3.41
C ARG A 37 7.79 17.79 -2.07
N THR A 38 6.87 17.25 -1.27
CA THR A 38 7.14 16.55 -0.01
C THR A 38 6.68 15.09 -0.12
N PRO A 39 7.33 14.14 0.57
CA PRO A 39 6.98 12.71 0.47
C PRO A 39 5.50 12.41 0.76
N GLY A 40 4.94 13.00 1.82
CA GLY A 40 3.53 12.82 2.17
C GLY A 40 3.22 11.41 2.68
N PHE A 41 4.11 10.81 3.49
CA PHE A 41 3.85 9.52 4.14
C PHE A 41 2.59 9.60 5.01
N GLU A 42 2.44 10.69 5.76
CA GLU A 42 1.28 10.99 6.60
C GLU A 42 -0.04 11.07 5.80
N ILE A 43 0.02 11.44 4.52
CA ILE A 43 -1.16 11.52 3.66
C ILE A 43 -1.61 10.11 3.24
N ILE A 44 -0.67 9.26 2.86
CA ILE A 44 -0.97 7.86 2.52
C ILE A 44 -1.38 7.06 3.75
N HIS A 45 -0.74 7.29 4.89
CA HIS A 45 -1.13 6.70 6.16
C HIS A 45 -2.56 7.13 6.55
N GLY A 46 -2.89 8.43 6.46
CA GLY A 46 -4.26 8.90 6.71
C GLY A 46 -5.28 8.37 5.69
N LEU A 47 -4.87 8.08 4.45
CA LEU A 47 -5.73 7.40 3.48
C LEU A 47 -6.00 5.94 3.91
N LEU A 48 -4.98 5.21 4.37
CA LEU A 48 -5.14 3.87 4.92
C LEU A 48 -6.14 3.89 6.10
N ASP A 49 -5.95 4.79 7.07
CA ASP A 49 -6.85 4.94 8.22
C ASP A 49 -8.29 5.19 7.77
N ARG A 50 -8.47 6.06 6.76
CA ARG A 50 -9.79 6.36 6.20
C ARG A 50 -10.41 5.14 5.52
N VAL A 51 -9.64 4.34 4.80
CA VAL A 51 -10.11 3.11 4.16
C VAL A 51 -10.51 2.09 5.22
N MET A 52 -9.69 1.86 6.25
CA MET A 52 -10.01 0.94 7.34
C MET A 52 -11.26 1.35 8.10
N GLN A 53 -11.43 2.66 8.35
CA GLN A 53 -12.66 3.19 8.94
C GLN A 53 -13.90 2.89 8.10
N LEU A 54 -13.82 3.04 6.77
CA LEU A 54 -14.93 2.73 5.86
C LEU A 54 -15.24 1.23 5.79
N LEU A 55 -14.25 0.38 6.04
CA LEU A 55 -14.38 -1.07 6.11
C LEU A 55 -14.74 -1.57 7.52
N GLU A 56 -14.99 -0.66 8.46
CA GLU A 56 -15.31 -0.95 9.87
C GLU A 56 -14.25 -1.78 10.61
N VAL A 57 -12.98 -1.63 10.20
CA VAL A 57 -11.82 -2.28 10.84
C VAL A 57 -11.18 -1.30 11.80
N GLN A 58 -11.22 -1.62 13.09
CA GLN A 58 -10.64 -0.76 14.12
C GLN A 58 -9.12 -0.91 14.18
N PHE A 59 -8.43 0.17 14.53
CA PHE A 59 -7.01 0.11 14.86
C PHE A 59 -6.84 -0.58 16.23
N THR A 60 -5.96 -1.57 16.32
CA THR A 60 -5.76 -2.34 17.55
C THR A 60 -4.32 -2.82 17.71
N ASP A 61 -3.75 -2.69 18.90
CA ASP A 61 -2.42 -3.22 19.21
C ASP A 61 -2.41 -4.73 19.53
N ASP A 62 -3.58 -5.34 19.77
CA ASP A 62 -3.73 -6.76 20.13
C ASP A 62 -3.93 -7.68 18.92
N GLY A 63 -3.86 -7.13 17.71
CA GLY A 63 -4.01 -7.85 16.45
C GLY A 63 -5.45 -8.30 16.12
N THR A 64 -6.48 -7.81 16.84
CA THR A 64 -7.89 -8.14 16.55
C THR A 64 -8.52 -7.31 15.42
N GLY A 65 -7.91 -6.17 15.11
CA GLY A 65 -8.25 -5.23 14.05
C GLY A 65 -7.11 -5.06 13.05
N TYR A 66 -6.82 -3.82 12.63
CA TYR A 66 -5.67 -3.51 11.81
C TYR A 66 -4.55 -2.84 12.62
N HIS A 67 -3.31 -3.10 12.21
CA HIS A 67 -2.12 -2.41 12.72
C HIS A 67 -1.06 -2.31 11.61
N ILE A 68 -0.06 -1.49 11.85
CA ILE A 68 1.09 -1.34 10.94
C ILE A 68 2.39 -1.67 11.66
N GLU A 69 3.30 -2.34 10.97
CA GLU A 69 4.61 -2.70 11.50
C GLU A 69 5.70 -2.17 10.58
N MET A 70 6.78 -1.65 11.16
CA MET A 70 7.93 -1.19 10.36
C MET A 70 8.55 -2.38 9.65
N CYS A 71 8.83 -2.23 8.36
CA CYS A 71 9.49 -3.26 7.55
C CYS A 71 10.57 -2.63 6.66
N ASP A 72 11.46 -3.48 6.15
CA ASP A 72 12.46 -3.10 5.16
C ASP A 72 12.11 -3.74 3.81
N ASP A 73 11.79 -2.89 2.84
CA ASP A 73 11.52 -3.29 1.45
C ASP A 73 12.29 -2.36 0.50
N SER A 74 13.00 -2.94 -0.46
CA SER A 74 13.87 -2.22 -1.40
C SER A 74 13.16 -1.22 -2.31
N THR A 75 11.84 -1.35 -2.45
CA THR A 75 10.99 -0.43 -3.22
C THR A 75 10.85 0.91 -2.51
N TYR A 76 11.03 0.93 -1.20
CA TYR A 76 10.79 2.07 -0.33
C TYR A 76 12.09 2.63 0.28
N PHE A 77 12.01 3.86 0.75
CA PHE A 77 13.12 4.50 1.46
C PHE A 77 13.28 3.85 2.85
N PRO A 78 14.50 3.47 3.26
CA PRO A 78 14.76 2.81 4.54
C PRO A 78 14.17 3.58 5.73
N GLY A 79 13.49 2.86 6.64
CA GLY A 79 12.81 3.45 7.79
C GLY A 79 11.55 4.27 7.46
N ARG A 80 11.10 4.26 6.20
CA ARG A 80 9.86 4.91 5.72
C ARG A 80 8.97 3.93 4.97
N CYS A 81 8.93 2.69 5.44
CA CYS A 81 8.06 1.62 4.96
C CYS A 81 7.39 0.91 6.14
N ALA A 82 6.16 0.48 5.94
CA ALA A 82 5.41 -0.32 6.89
C ALA A 82 4.57 -1.38 6.18
N GLU A 83 4.45 -2.53 6.82
CA GLU A 83 3.48 -3.56 6.50
C GLU A 83 2.12 -3.22 7.11
N VAL A 84 1.06 -3.56 6.40
CA VAL A 84 -0.32 -3.44 6.87
C VAL A 84 -0.84 -4.83 7.20
N HIS A 85 -1.22 -5.02 8.46
CA HIS A 85 -1.76 -6.26 8.97
C HIS A 85 -3.21 -6.07 9.38
N VAL A 86 -4.04 -7.08 9.11
CA VAL A 86 -5.44 -7.14 9.57
C VAL A 86 -5.69 -8.52 10.14
N ARG A 87 -6.11 -8.57 11.42
CA ARG A 87 -6.40 -9.83 12.15
C ARG A 87 -5.26 -10.84 12.03
N GLY A 88 -4.02 -10.35 12.14
CA GLY A 88 -2.79 -11.14 11.99
C GLY A 88 -2.41 -11.56 10.57
N ASN A 89 -3.10 -11.07 9.54
CA ASN A 89 -2.77 -11.34 8.13
C ASN A 89 -2.13 -10.12 7.49
N LEU A 90 -0.98 -10.30 6.85
CA LEU A 90 -0.37 -9.29 6.00
C LEU A 90 -1.24 -9.05 4.77
N ILE A 91 -1.78 -7.83 4.63
CA ILE A 91 -2.63 -7.47 3.50
C ILE A 91 -1.93 -6.53 2.50
N GLY A 92 -0.81 -5.91 2.87
CA GLY A 92 -0.08 -5.02 1.96
C GLY A 92 0.99 -4.17 2.63
N HIS A 93 1.41 -3.13 1.93
CA HIS A 93 2.50 -2.24 2.36
C HIS A 93 2.14 -0.78 2.09
N LEU A 94 2.74 0.13 2.85
CA LEU A 94 2.76 1.56 2.57
C LEU A 94 4.13 2.16 2.87
N GLY A 95 4.50 3.20 2.14
CA GLY A 95 5.78 3.85 2.37
C GLY A 95 6.10 4.99 1.41
N VAL A 96 7.25 5.61 1.64
CA VAL A 96 7.87 6.56 0.70
C VAL A 96 8.71 5.76 -0.28
N LEU A 97 8.51 5.94 -1.58
CA LEU A 97 9.28 5.22 -2.60
C LEU A 97 10.76 5.57 -2.55
N HIS A 98 11.61 4.59 -2.83
CA HIS A 98 13.06 4.80 -2.90
C HIS A 98 13.41 5.75 -4.07
N PRO A 99 14.39 6.66 -3.91
CA PRO A 99 14.82 7.56 -4.99
C PRO A 99 15.21 6.84 -6.28
N ASP A 100 15.82 5.65 -6.17
CA ASP A 100 16.18 4.83 -7.34
C ASP A 100 14.94 4.35 -8.10
N VAL A 101 13.85 4.03 -7.40
CA VAL A 101 12.57 3.69 -8.04
C VAL A 101 12.01 4.91 -8.76
N ILE A 102 11.91 6.04 -8.06
CA ILE A 102 11.41 7.31 -8.64
C ILE A 102 12.16 7.69 -9.92
N THR A 103 13.50 7.66 -9.87
CA THR A 103 14.34 8.03 -11.01
C THR A 103 14.29 7.00 -12.14
N SER A 104 14.12 5.71 -11.84
CA SER A 104 13.91 4.65 -12.86
C SER A 104 12.61 4.80 -13.64
N PHE A 105 11.62 5.51 -13.09
CA PHE A 105 10.37 5.86 -13.76
C PHE A 105 10.36 7.28 -14.35
N ASP A 106 11.54 7.91 -14.51
CA ASP A 106 11.70 9.28 -15.04
C ASP A 106 10.94 10.35 -14.23
N LEU A 107 10.74 10.10 -12.94
CA LEU A 107 10.13 11.05 -12.01
C LEU A 107 11.20 11.82 -11.23
N ASN A 108 10.86 13.02 -10.77
CA ASN A 108 11.81 13.96 -10.17
C ASN A 108 11.40 14.51 -8.79
N LEU A 109 10.25 14.11 -8.27
CA LEU A 109 9.76 14.48 -6.95
C LEU A 109 9.49 13.21 -6.13
N PRO A 110 9.50 13.30 -4.80
CA PRO A 110 9.19 12.15 -3.96
C PRO A 110 7.72 11.72 -4.13
N ALA A 111 7.47 10.43 -3.92
CA ALA A 111 6.14 9.87 -3.84
C ALA A 111 5.99 8.96 -2.63
N ALA A 112 4.83 9.02 -1.99
CA ALA A 112 4.40 7.98 -1.05
C ALA A 112 3.32 7.12 -1.72
N ALA A 113 3.35 5.82 -1.47
CA ALA A 113 2.41 4.88 -2.04
C ALA A 113 1.91 3.88 -0.99
N MET A 114 0.68 3.40 -1.18
CA MET A 114 0.14 2.24 -0.48
C MET A 114 -0.41 1.24 -1.49
N GLU A 115 -0.30 -0.04 -1.17
CA GLU A 115 -0.99 -1.11 -1.85
C GLU A 115 -1.51 -2.11 -0.82
N ILE A 116 -2.82 -2.37 -0.83
CA ILE A 116 -3.45 -3.37 0.04
C ILE A 116 -4.36 -4.31 -0.75
N GLY A 117 -4.41 -5.57 -0.34
CA GLY A 117 -5.41 -6.53 -0.76
C GLY A 117 -6.75 -6.21 -0.13
N ILE A 118 -7.81 -6.14 -0.93
CA ILE A 118 -9.16 -5.88 -0.42
C ILE A 118 -10.07 -7.10 -0.41
N GLU A 119 -9.64 -8.22 -1.00
CA GLU A 119 -10.39 -9.48 -0.96
C GLU A 119 -10.61 -10.01 0.46
N TYR A 120 -9.76 -9.61 1.40
CA TYR A 120 -9.90 -9.96 2.81
C TYR A 120 -11.20 -9.41 3.44
N PHE A 121 -11.78 -8.37 2.86
CA PHE A 121 -12.97 -7.69 3.39
C PHE A 121 -14.26 -8.02 2.62
N LEU A 122 -14.17 -8.89 1.60
CA LEU A 122 -15.31 -9.30 0.76
C LEU A 122 -16.03 -10.54 1.31
#